data_AF-A0A182SP15-F1
#
_entry.id   AF-A0A182SP15-F1
#
_cell.length_a   1.000
_cell.length_b   1.000
_cell.length_c   1.000
_cell.angle_alpha   90.00
_cell.angle_beta   90.00
_cell.angle_gamma   90.00
#
_symmetry.space_group_name_H-M   'P 1'
#
loop_
_entity.id
_entity.type
_entity.pdbx_description
1 polymer ?
#
loop_
_entity_poly.entity_id
_entity_poly.type
_entity_poly.pdbx_seq_one_letter_code
_entity_poly.pdbx_strand_id
1 'polypeptide(L)'
;MLDECFHNSTPSIAVELLYSVQIPETIEQINSRCLIFNRGMECVQRYLDVCVDSKERLIIDNEVYGAKRLYEFLCGNRAFQQEFLQHKGCFQLVHRDLDSCSKRFVSILREEMTKTTKQSLNQQYMHFCCARYAYENCVYNSARYKCKPASAVFLRRIAKLMSTEQHFLNCDKIESEVCSSGRTMTSGDWWWWRCWWPVAILLLSWPTLPTILGV
;
A
#
# COMPACT_ATOMS: atom_id res chain seq x y z
N MET A 1 -29.41 -6.60 -1.17
CA MET A 1 -28.27 -6.40 -0.22
C MET A 1 -27.35 -7.62 -0.36
N LEU A 2 -26.02 -7.57 -0.13
CA LEU A 2 -25.08 -8.67 -0.46
C LEU A 2 -25.52 -10.06 0.05
N ASP A 3 -26.36 -10.09 1.09
CA ASP A 3 -26.98 -11.31 1.66
C ASP A 3 -27.85 -12.09 0.66
N GLU A 4 -28.51 -11.41 -0.29
CA GLU A 4 -29.28 -12.06 -1.36
C GLU A 4 -28.39 -12.83 -2.34
N CYS A 5 -27.10 -12.47 -2.46
CA CYS A 5 -26.13 -13.22 -3.27
C CYS A 5 -25.90 -14.64 -2.74
N PHE A 6 -26.10 -14.84 -1.45
CA PHE A 6 -25.78 -16.08 -0.74
C PHE A 6 -27.01 -16.85 -0.24
N HIS A 7 -28.22 -16.39 -0.58
CA HIS A 7 -29.50 -16.95 -0.12
C HIS A 7 -29.72 -18.42 -0.51
N ASN A 8 -29.02 -18.91 -1.55
CA ASN A 8 -29.03 -20.31 -2.02
C ASN A 8 -27.70 -21.05 -1.74
N SER A 9 -26.94 -20.64 -0.74
CA SER A 9 -25.78 -21.38 -0.21
C SER A 9 -26.15 -21.95 1.15
N THR A 10 -25.68 -23.14 1.51
CA THR A 10 -26.01 -23.79 2.79
C THR A 10 -25.75 -22.81 3.96
N PRO A 11 -26.76 -22.45 4.79
CA PRO A 11 -26.86 -21.08 5.30
C PRO A 11 -26.02 -20.75 6.53
N SER A 12 -25.27 -21.70 7.12
CA SER A 12 -24.45 -21.43 8.30
C SER A 12 -22.97 -21.21 7.97
N ILE A 13 -22.40 -22.07 7.13
CA ILE A 13 -20.95 -22.11 6.87
C ILE A 13 -20.50 -20.93 6.00
N ALA A 14 -21.31 -20.53 5.01
CA ALA A 14 -20.96 -19.41 4.12
C ALA A 14 -20.93 -18.08 4.87
N VAL A 15 -21.89 -17.84 5.77
CA VAL A 15 -21.99 -16.61 6.58
C VAL A 15 -20.82 -16.53 7.56
N GLU A 16 -20.51 -17.63 8.27
CA GLU A 16 -19.37 -17.68 9.19
C GLU A 16 -18.01 -17.51 8.48
N LEU A 17 -17.85 -18.09 7.27
CA LEU A 17 -16.67 -17.82 6.46
C LEU A 17 -16.60 -16.36 5.99
N LEU A 18 -17.73 -15.74 5.60
CA LEU A 18 -17.76 -14.35 5.16
C LEU A 18 -17.31 -13.38 6.26
N TYR A 19 -17.68 -13.66 7.53
CA TYR A 19 -17.32 -12.80 8.67
C TYR A 19 -16.00 -13.17 9.36
N SER A 20 -15.47 -14.38 9.15
CA SER A 20 -14.16 -14.77 9.68
C SER A 20 -13.03 -14.30 8.77
N VAL A 21 -12.31 -13.26 9.17
CA VAL A 21 -11.05 -12.86 8.52
C VAL A 21 -9.92 -13.74 9.05
N GLN A 22 -9.92 -15.00 8.63
CA GLN A 22 -8.86 -15.96 8.97
C GLN A 22 -8.01 -16.28 7.75
N ILE A 23 -6.70 -16.26 7.95
CA ILE A 23 -5.71 -16.67 6.95
C ILE A 23 -5.86 -18.17 6.74
N PRO A 24 -6.10 -18.65 5.50
CA PRO A 24 -6.22 -20.07 5.23
C PRO A 24 -4.95 -20.84 5.61
N GLU A 25 -5.11 -21.94 6.34
CA GLU A 25 -4.01 -22.78 6.81
C GLU A 25 -3.87 -24.10 6.04
N THR A 26 -4.90 -24.46 5.26
CA THR A 26 -4.92 -25.67 4.43
C THR A 26 -5.45 -25.37 3.03
N ILE A 27 -5.24 -26.31 2.13
CA ILE A 27 -5.76 -26.26 0.76
C ILE A 27 -7.28 -26.23 0.74
N GLU A 28 -7.92 -27.00 1.61
CA GLU A 28 -9.37 -27.12 1.71
C GLU A 28 -9.97 -25.78 2.13
N GLN A 29 -9.31 -25.08 3.07
CA GLN A 29 -9.69 -23.73 3.46
C GLN A 29 -9.51 -22.73 2.31
N ILE A 30 -8.42 -22.83 1.53
CA ILE A 30 -8.23 -22.00 0.33
C ILE A 30 -9.37 -22.25 -0.66
N ASN A 31 -9.68 -23.51 -0.98
CA ASN A 31 -10.73 -23.86 -1.94
C ASN A 31 -12.11 -23.38 -1.47
N SER A 32 -12.41 -23.48 -0.17
CA SER A 32 -13.64 -22.97 0.41
C SER A 32 -13.75 -21.45 0.27
N ARG A 33 -12.64 -20.72 0.47
CA ARG A 33 -12.59 -19.26 0.28
C ARG A 33 -12.75 -18.87 -1.19
N CYS A 34 -12.13 -19.61 -2.10
CA CYS A 34 -12.28 -19.42 -3.54
C CYS A 34 -13.72 -19.56 -4.00
N LEU A 35 -14.45 -20.57 -3.50
CA LEU A 35 -15.86 -20.78 -3.83
C LEU A 35 -16.72 -19.57 -3.43
N ILE A 36 -16.50 -19.05 -2.21
CA ILE A 36 -17.25 -17.89 -1.71
C ILE A 36 -16.87 -16.62 -2.47
N PHE A 37 -15.58 -16.39 -2.71
CA PHE A 37 -15.10 -15.23 -3.45
C PHE A 37 -15.67 -15.20 -4.87
N ASN A 38 -15.55 -16.30 -5.63
CA ASN A 38 -16.05 -16.38 -7.00
C ASN A 38 -17.56 -16.13 -7.06
N ARG A 39 -18.34 -16.76 -6.16
CA ARG A 39 -19.79 -16.53 -6.08
C ARG A 39 -20.13 -15.08 -5.71
N GLY A 40 -19.40 -14.49 -4.77
CA GLY A 40 -19.55 -13.08 -4.41
C GLY A 40 -19.29 -12.16 -5.61
N MET A 41 -18.21 -12.41 -6.34
CA MET A 41 -17.85 -11.62 -7.53
C MET A 41 -18.84 -11.77 -8.68
N GLU A 42 -19.40 -12.97 -8.91
CA GLU A 42 -20.49 -13.15 -9.89
C GLU A 42 -21.72 -12.33 -9.52
N CYS A 43 -22.08 -12.29 -8.23
CA CYS A 43 -23.21 -11.48 -7.79
C CYS A 43 -22.95 -9.98 -7.92
N VAL A 44 -21.76 -9.52 -7.53
CA VAL A 44 -21.33 -8.13 -7.74
C VAL A 44 -21.42 -7.78 -9.21
N GLN A 45 -20.91 -8.64 -10.11
CA GLN A 45 -20.98 -8.39 -11.55
C GLN A 45 -22.43 -8.25 -12.04
N ARG A 46 -23.34 -9.14 -11.63
CA ARG A 46 -24.76 -9.02 -11.98
C ARG A 46 -25.40 -7.74 -11.47
N TYR A 47 -25.09 -7.35 -10.24
CA TYR A 47 -25.56 -6.08 -9.67
C TYR A 47 -25.05 -4.89 -10.49
N LEU A 48 -23.76 -4.88 -10.82
CA LEU A 48 -23.16 -3.86 -11.68
C LEU A 48 -23.89 -3.81 -13.04
N ASP A 49 -24.14 -4.97 -13.64
CA ASP A 49 -24.74 -5.07 -14.97
C ASP A 49 -26.18 -4.56 -15.05
N VAL A 50 -26.95 -4.74 -13.97
CA VAL A 50 -28.37 -4.37 -13.90
C VAL A 50 -28.58 -2.96 -13.33
N CYS A 51 -27.84 -2.58 -12.30
CA CYS A 51 -28.20 -1.46 -11.43
C CYS A 51 -27.26 -0.25 -11.51
N VAL A 52 -26.07 -0.39 -12.09
CA VAL A 52 -25.03 0.65 -12.06
C VAL A 52 -24.74 1.15 -13.47
N ASP A 53 -24.46 2.45 -13.64
CA ASP A 53 -24.11 3.02 -14.94
C ASP A 53 -22.70 2.64 -15.38
N SER A 54 -22.45 2.57 -16.70
CA SER A 54 -21.18 2.10 -17.27
C SER A 54 -19.93 2.79 -16.72
N LYS A 55 -20.01 4.09 -16.42
CA LYS A 55 -18.90 4.86 -15.82
C LYS A 55 -18.60 4.44 -14.37
N GLU A 56 -19.65 4.20 -13.58
CA GLU A 56 -19.52 3.79 -12.18
C GLU A 56 -19.08 2.33 -12.06
N ARG A 57 -19.51 1.47 -13.01
CA ARG A 57 -19.03 0.09 -13.11
C ARG A 57 -17.50 0.03 -13.22
N LEU A 58 -16.91 0.87 -14.08
CA LEU A 58 -15.46 0.94 -14.25
C LEU A 58 -14.74 1.30 -12.94
N ILE A 59 -15.30 2.21 -12.14
CA ILE A 59 -14.72 2.57 -10.83
C ILE A 59 -14.73 1.34 -9.92
N ILE A 60 -15.88 0.66 -9.80
CA ILE A 60 -16.01 -0.51 -8.91
C ILE A 60 -15.10 -1.65 -9.38
N ASP A 61 -15.01 -1.90 -10.69
CA ASP A 61 -14.12 -2.92 -11.26
C ASP A 61 -12.63 -2.64 -10.98
N ASN A 62 -12.23 -1.37 -11.01
CA ASN A 62 -10.87 -0.96 -10.67
C ASN A 62 -10.56 -1.19 -9.19
N GLU A 63 -11.49 -0.86 -8.29
CA GLU A 63 -11.32 -1.03 -6.83
C GLU A 63 -11.15 -2.51 -6.45
N VAL A 64 -11.84 -3.42 -7.14
CA VAL A 64 -11.74 -4.87 -6.87
C VAL A 64 -10.62 -5.57 -7.65
N TYR A 65 -9.93 -4.87 -8.55
CA TYR A 65 -8.96 -5.45 -9.48
C TYR A 65 -7.83 -6.22 -8.76
N GLY A 66 -7.19 -5.59 -7.77
CA GLY A 66 -6.09 -6.21 -7.03
C GLY A 66 -6.51 -7.49 -6.29
N ALA A 67 -7.72 -7.48 -5.71
CA ALA A 67 -8.31 -8.65 -5.07
C ALA A 67 -8.64 -9.76 -6.08
N LYS A 68 -9.29 -9.43 -7.21
CA LYS A 68 -9.55 -10.36 -8.32
C LYS A 68 -8.23 -11.03 -8.75
N ARG A 69 -7.17 -10.24 -8.96
CA ARG A 69 -5.87 -10.73 -9.40
C ARG A 69 -5.19 -11.65 -8.39
N LEU A 70 -5.26 -11.35 -7.09
CA LEU A 70 -4.76 -12.26 -6.06
C LEU A 70 -5.51 -13.59 -6.07
N TYR A 71 -6.85 -13.54 -6.14
CA TYR A 71 -7.69 -14.74 -6.15
C TYR A 71 -7.54 -15.56 -7.43
N GLU A 72 -7.26 -14.96 -8.59
CA GLU A 72 -6.89 -15.69 -9.80
C GLU A 72 -5.69 -16.61 -9.57
N PHE A 73 -4.64 -16.11 -8.90
CA PHE A 73 -3.49 -16.95 -8.53
C PHE A 73 -3.82 -17.95 -7.43
N LEU A 74 -4.47 -17.50 -6.35
CA LEU A 74 -4.76 -18.33 -5.20
C LEU A 74 -5.72 -19.49 -5.52
N CYS A 75 -6.67 -19.27 -6.42
CA CYS A 75 -7.68 -20.26 -6.79
C CYS A 75 -7.30 -21.05 -8.05
N GLY A 76 -6.53 -20.46 -8.96
CA GLY A 76 -6.16 -21.09 -10.23
C GLY A 76 -4.80 -21.78 -10.26
N ASN A 77 -3.89 -21.51 -9.31
CA ASN A 77 -2.51 -21.99 -9.37
C ASN A 77 -2.12 -22.81 -8.13
N ARG A 78 -1.96 -24.12 -8.33
CA ARG A 78 -1.59 -25.07 -7.26
C ARG A 78 -0.22 -24.79 -6.63
N ALA A 79 0.77 -24.39 -7.44
CA ALA A 79 2.09 -24.07 -6.94
C ALA A 79 2.05 -22.80 -6.06
N PHE A 80 1.23 -21.82 -6.44
CA PHE A 80 1.01 -20.61 -5.64
C PHE A 80 0.30 -20.90 -4.32
N GLN A 81 -0.69 -21.82 -4.31
CA GLN A 81 -1.31 -22.28 -3.06
C GLN A 81 -0.28 -22.89 -2.10
N GLN A 82 0.63 -23.72 -2.62
CA GLN A 82 1.69 -24.33 -1.82
C GLN A 82 2.67 -23.27 -1.27
N GLU A 83 3.11 -22.34 -2.12
CA GLU A 83 3.96 -21.20 -1.71
C GLU A 83 3.27 -20.37 -0.62
N PHE A 84 1.99 -20.04 -0.80
CA PHE A 84 1.19 -19.32 0.19
C PHE A 84 1.18 -20.03 1.55
N LEU A 85 0.91 -21.34 1.55
CA LEU A 85 0.87 -22.14 2.78
C LEU A 85 2.25 -22.30 3.43
N GLN A 86 3.35 -22.25 2.68
CA GLN A 86 4.71 -22.21 3.25
C GLN A 86 4.96 -20.94 4.06
N HIS A 87 4.28 -19.83 3.72
CA HIS A 87 4.44 -18.54 4.37
C HIS A 87 3.34 -18.20 5.39
N LYS A 88 2.35 -19.07 5.61
CA LYS A 88 1.17 -18.83 6.47
C LYS A 88 1.50 -18.32 7.87
N GLY A 89 2.53 -18.89 8.51
CA GLY A 89 2.93 -18.47 9.86
C GLY A 89 3.43 -17.02 9.91
N CYS A 90 4.03 -16.52 8.83
CA CYS A 90 4.44 -15.12 8.77
C CYS A 90 3.23 -14.18 8.74
N PHE A 91 2.19 -14.50 7.96
CA PHE A 91 0.97 -13.68 7.94
C PHE A 91 0.35 -13.54 9.34
N GLN A 92 0.34 -14.60 10.14
CA GLN A 92 -0.15 -14.55 11.52
C GLN A 92 0.70 -13.62 12.39
N LEU A 93 2.03 -13.68 12.26
CA LEU A 93 2.96 -12.86 13.03
C LEU A 93 2.85 -11.36 12.70
N VAL A 94 2.60 -11.01 11.44
CA VAL A 94 2.64 -9.62 10.97
C VAL A 94 1.27 -9.03 10.66
N HIS A 95 0.15 -9.74 10.87
CA HIS A 95 -1.18 -9.30 10.46
C HIS A 95 -1.52 -7.87 10.90
N ARG A 96 -1.16 -7.47 12.14
CA ARG A 96 -1.38 -6.11 12.65
C ARG A 96 -0.53 -5.07 11.93
N ASP A 97 0.71 -5.42 11.58
CA ASP A 97 1.58 -4.51 10.84
C ASP A 97 1.06 -4.32 9.41
N LEU A 98 0.58 -5.40 8.77
CA LEU A 98 -0.03 -5.34 7.44
C LEU A 98 -1.29 -4.48 7.42
N ASP A 99 -2.15 -4.63 8.42
CA ASP A 99 -3.33 -3.77 8.61
C ASP A 99 -2.93 -2.29 8.78
N SER A 100 -1.92 -2.00 9.59
CA SER A 100 -1.38 -0.64 9.76
C SER A 100 -0.82 -0.07 8.44
N CYS A 101 -0.03 -0.85 7.70
CA CYS A 101 0.49 -0.46 6.38
C CYS A 101 -0.66 -0.16 5.41
N SER A 102 -1.71 -1.00 5.39
CA SER A 102 -2.87 -0.85 4.52
C SER A 102 -3.68 0.40 4.86
N LYS A 103 -3.93 0.65 6.15
CA LYS A 103 -4.62 1.86 6.62
C LYS A 103 -3.88 3.13 6.23
N ARG A 104 -2.54 3.13 6.36
CA ARG A 104 -1.72 4.26 5.95
C ARG A 104 -1.78 4.49 4.44
N PHE A 105 -1.71 3.41 3.65
CA PHE A 105 -1.86 3.49 2.19
C PHE A 105 -3.20 4.11 1.79
N VAL A 106 -4.30 3.58 2.33
CA VAL A 106 -5.66 4.09 2.07
C VAL A 106 -5.82 5.56 2.50
N SER A 107 -5.21 5.98 3.61
CA SER A 107 -5.21 7.39 4.03
C SER A 107 -4.56 8.30 2.99
N ILE A 108 -3.38 7.90 2.48
CA ILE A 108 -2.67 8.66 1.44
C ILE A 108 -3.52 8.73 0.17
N LEU A 109 -4.12 7.62 -0.26
CA LEU A 109 -4.99 7.63 -1.45
C LEU A 109 -6.15 8.61 -1.28
N ARG A 110 -6.85 8.58 -0.14
CA ARG A 110 -7.96 9.50 0.15
C ARG A 110 -7.52 10.96 0.13
N GLU A 111 -6.40 11.26 0.78
CA GLU A 111 -5.85 12.62 0.79
C GLU A 111 -5.53 13.11 -0.63
N GLU A 112 -4.84 12.29 -1.43
CA GLU A 112 -4.52 12.63 -2.83
C GLU A 112 -5.75 12.76 -3.72
N MET A 113 -6.80 11.95 -3.50
CA MET A 113 -8.05 12.07 -4.23
C MET A 113 -8.78 13.38 -3.92
N THR A 114 -8.72 13.89 -2.69
CA THR A 114 -9.38 15.17 -2.31
C THR A 114 -8.66 16.42 -2.83
N LYS A 115 -7.41 16.30 -3.29
CA LYS A 115 -6.60 17.42 -3.80
C LYS A 115 -6.89 17.79 -5.27
N THR A 116 -7.97 17.25 -5.86
CA THR A 116 -8.28 17.29 -7.31
C THR A 116 -8.27 18.69 -7.95
N THR A 117 -8.40 19.76 -7.16
CA THR A 117 -8.42 21.15 -7.67
C THR A 117 -7.04 21.81 -7.79
N LYS A 118 -5.94 21.20 -7.31
CA LYS A 118 -4.63 21.90 -7.18
C LYS A 118 -3.43 21.28 -7.91
N GLN A 119 -3.48 20.01 -8.33
CA GLN A 119 -2.33 19.30 -8.92
C GLN A 119 -2.63 18.80 -10.33
N SER A 120 -1.59 18.68 -11.15
CA SER A 120 -1.71 18.03 -12.46
C SER A 120 -1.98 16.53 -12.31
N LEU A 121 -2.71 15.94 -13.27
CA LEU A 121 -3.01 14.51 -13.30
C LEU A 121 -1.72 13.65 -13.23
N ASN A 122 -0.64 14.10 -13.86
CA ASN A 122 0.66 13.40 -13.83
C ASN A 122 1.29 13.40 -12.44
N GLN A 123 1.15 14.51 -11.70
CA GLN A 123 1.66 14.60 -10.34
C GLN A 123 0.86 13.70 -9.39
N GLN A 124 -0.47 13.67 -9.53
CA GLN A 124 -1.34 12.81 -8.75
C GLN A 124 -1.02 11.32 -9.02
N TYR A 125 -0.86 10.95 -10.30
CA TYR A 125 -0.44 9.61 -10.71
C TYR A 125 0.90 9.19 -10.08
N MET A 126 1.89 10.10 -10.07
CA MET A 126 3.17 9.86 -9.41
C MET A 126 3.02 9.65 -7.89
N HIS A 127 2.18 10.46 -7.22
CA HIS A 127 1.90 10.29 -5.79
C HIS A 127 1.29 8.92 -5.48
N PHE A 128 0.35 8.46 -6.31
CA PHE A 128 -0.23 7.12 -6.17
C PHE A 128 0.83 6.00 -6.34
N CYS A 129 1.68 6.08 -7.38
CA CYS A 129 2.75 5.11 -7.56
C CYS A 129 3.73 5.08 -6.37
N CYS A 130 4.10 6.24 -5.81
CA CYS A 130 4.97 6.26 -4.64
C CYS A 130 4.26 5.80 -3.35
N ALA A 131 2.95 6.03 -3.22
CA ALA A 131 2.17 5.48 -2.11
C ALA A 131 2.12 3.94 -2.17
N ARG A 132 1.94 3.38 -3.38
CA ARG A 132 2.01 1.93 -3.63
C ARG A 132 3.37 1.36 -3.24
N TYR A 133 4.46 1.96 -3.73
CA TYR A 133 5.82 1.56 -3.36
C TYR A 133 6.06 1.64 -1.86
N ALA A 134 5.60 2.69 -1.19
CA ALA A 134 5.73 2.84 0.26
C ALA A 134 4.95 1.76 1.01
N TYR A 135 3.75 1.39 0.54
CA TYR A 135 2.95 0.30 1.09
C TYR A 135 3.68 -1.05 0.95
N GLU A 136 4.16 -1.38 -0.25
CA GLU A 136 4.92 -2.60 -0.50
C GLU A 136 6.16 -2.72 0.41
N ASN A 137 6.91 -1.62 0.56
CA ASN A 137 8.09 -1.61 1.43
C ASN A 137 7.73 -1.66 2.92
N CYS A 138 6.61 -1.05 3.33
CA CYS A 138 6.10 -1.18 4.69
C CYS A 138 5.82 -2.66 5.01
N VAL A 139 5.13 -3.37 4.11
CA VAL A 139 4.86 -4.80 4.25
C VAL A 139 6.15 -5.62 4.29
N TYR A 140 7.07 -5.37 3.35
CA TYR A 140 8.35 -6.06 3.30
C TYR A 140 9.16 -5.87 4.58
N ASN A 141 9.28 -4.64 5.07
CA ASN A 141 10.07 -4.31 6.26
C ASN A 141 9.45 -4.92 7.52
N SER A 142 8.13 -4.86 7.68
CA SER A 142 7.42 -5.51 8.78
C SER A 142 7.69 -7.01 8.84
N ALA A 143 7.71 -7.67 7.69
CA ALA A 143 8.02 -9.10 7.59
C ALA A 143 9.52 -9.40 7.76
N ARG A 144 10.41 -8.54 7.24
CA ARG A 144 11.87 -8.75 7.26
C ARG A 144 12.43 -8.92 8.67
N TYR A 145 11.87 -8.22 9.67
CA TYR A 145 12.35 -8.28 11.05
C TYR A 145 11.71 -9.40 11.88
N LYS A 146 10.61 -10.01 11.40
CA LYS A 146 9.81 -10.99 12.16
C LYS A 146 9.77 -12.37 11.51
N CYS A 147 10.15 -12.48 10.23
CA CYS A 147 10.03 -13.69 9.42
C CYS A 147 11.31 -14.00 8.65
N LYS A 148 11.34 -15.17 8.01
CA LYS A 148 12.40 -15.54 7.06
C LYS A 148 12.44 -14.57 5.88
N PRO A 149 13.62 -14.31 5.28
CA PRO A 149 13.75 -13.42 4.13
C PRO A 149 12.81 -13.76 2.95
N ALA A 150 12.66 -15.06 2.64
CA ALA A 150 11.74 -15.52 1.59
C ALA A 150 10.28 -15.13 1.88
N SER A 151 9.83 -15.21 3.14
CA SER A 151 8.49 -14.77 3.53
C SER A 151 8.31 -13.26 3.37
N ALA A 152 9.33 -12.45 3.66
CA ALA A 152 9.25 -11.02 3.45
C ALA A 152 9.07 -10.66 1.97
N VAL A 153 9.82 -11.33 1.09
CA VAL A 153 9.67 -11.19 -0.37
C VAL A 153 8.28 -11.63 -0.83
N PHE A 154 7.80 -12.77 -0.33
CA PHE A 154 6.46 -13.27 -0.66
C PHE A 154 5.36 -12.30 -0.23
N LEU A 155 5.40 -11.81 1.01
CA LEU A 155 4.41 -10.85 1.51
C LEU A 155 4.44 -9.53 0.73
N ARG A 156 5.61 -9.06 0.30
CA ARG A 156 5.72 -7.90 -0.61
C ARG A 156 5.05 -8.15 -1.95
N ARG A 157 5.22 -9.34 -2.54
CA ARG A 157 4.54 -9.72 -3.79
C ARG A 157 3.02 -9.74 -3.63
N ILE A 158 2.51 -10.21 -2.48
CA ILE A 158 1.08 -10.16 -2.15
C ILE A 158 0.60 -8.72 -2.02
N ALA A 159 1.35 -7.85 -1.32
CA ALA A 159 1.04 -6.43 -1.21
C ALA A 159 1.00 -5.74 -2.58
N LYS A 160 1.95 -6.05 -3.46
CA LYS A 160 1.97 -5.56 -4.85
C LYS A 160 0.72 -5.97 -5.62
N LEU A 161 0.32 -7.24 -5.55
CA LEU A 161 -0.92 -7.73 -6.19
C LEU A 161 -2.15 -6.98 -5.66
N MET A 162 -2.27 -6.85 -4.34
CA MET A 162 -3.42 -6.20 -3.69
C MET A 162 -3.51 -4.70 -3.92
N SER A 163 -2.39 -4.03 -4.15
CA SER A 163 -2.33 -2.58 -4.43
C SER A 163 -2.20 -2.26 -5.91
N THR A 164 -2.32 -3.27 -6.78
CA THR A 164 -2.44 -3.05 -8.21
C THR A 164 -3.89 -2.67 -8.52
N GLU A 165 -4.07 -1.51 -9.12
CA GLU A 165 -5.30 -1.14 -9.83
C GLU A 165 -5.00 -1.14 -11.33
N GLN A 166 -6.03 -1.28 -12.17
CA GLN A 166 -5.87 -1.28 -13.61
C GLN A 166 -5.19 0.00 -14.14
N HIS A 167 -5.40 1.14 -13.46
CA HIS A 167 -4.76 2.40 -13.81
C HIS A 167 -3.28 2.48 -13.40
N PHE A 168 -2.81 1.63 -12.49
CA PHE A 168 -1.45 1.65 -11.93
C PHE A 168 -0.51 0.58 -12.52
N LEU A 169 -0.92 -0.08 -13.61
CA LEU A 169 -0.14 -1.15 -14.25
C LEU A 169 1.27 -0.70 -14.68
N ASN A 170 1.50 0.61 -14.85
CA ASN A 170 2.78 1.18 -15.27
C ASN A 170 3.55 1.89 -14.14
N CYS A 171 3.18 1.70 -12.87
CA CYS A 171 3.90 2.34 -11.76
C CYS A 171 5.34 1.82 -11.61
N ASP A 172 5.65 0.60 -12.05
CA ASP A 172 6.96 -0.05 -11.85
C ASP A 172 8.16 0.82 -12.28
N LYS A 173 8.03 1.55 -13.40
CA LYS A 173 9.09 2.46 -13.86
C LYS A 173 9.27 3.67 -12.94
N ILE A 174 8.17 4.31 -12.55
CA ILE A 174 8.17 5.47 -11.64
C ILE A 174 8.73 5.07 -10.27
N GLU A 175 8.37 3.89 -9.78
CA GLU A 175 8.86 3.38 -8.52
C GLU A 175 10.38 3.22 -8.53
N SER A 176 10.92 2.62 -9.60
CA SER A 176 12.36 2.38 -9.72
C SER A 176 13.18 3.67 -9.88
N GLU A 177 12.66 4.68 -10.56
CA GLU A 177 13.41 5.91 -10.89
C GLU A 177 13.21 7.01 -9.85
N VAL A 178 12.01 7.10 -9.26
CA VAL A 178 11.58 8.27 -8.48
C VAL A 178 11.32 7.91 -7.02
N CYS A 179 10.54 6.87 -6.74
CA CYS A 179 10.12 6.55 -5.39
C CYS A 179 11.18 5.77 -4.59
N SER A 180 12.01 4.97 -5.26
CA SER A 180 13.15 4.24 -4.68
C SER A 180 14.28 5.17 -4.23
N SER A 181 14.48 6.24 -4.99
CA SER A 181 15.39 7.35 -4.74
C SER A 181 14.82 8.26 -3.68
N GLY A 182 14.64 7.75 -2.47
CA GLY A 182 14.22 8.56 -1.34
C GLY A 182 15.18 9.75 -1.20
N ARG A 183 14.72 10.95 -1.58
CA ARG A 183 15.11 12.13 -0.83
C ARG A 183 14.61 11.86 0.57
N THR A 184 15.51 11.39 1.43
CA THR A 184 15.40 11.74 2.84
C THR A 184 15.23 13.25 2.84
N MET A 185 14.03 13.73 3.14
CA MET A 185 13.88 15.08 3.62
C MET A 185 14.46 15.06 5.04
N THR A 186 15.78 14.86 5.13
CA THR A 186 16.53 15.38 6.25
C THR A 186 16.25 16.87 6.19
N SER A 187 15.77 17.40 7.30
CA SER A 187 15.82 18.82 7.64
C SER A 187 17.28 19.30 7.50
N GLY A 188 17.70 19.55 6.26
CA GLY A 188 19.01 20.05 5.86
C GLY A 188 19.19 21.53 6.19
N ASP A 189 18.19 22.16 6.80
CA ASP A 189 18.21 23.58 7.18
C ASP A 189 18.70 23.83 8.62
N TRP A 190 19.08 22.79 9.38
CA TRP A 190 19.63 22.96 10.73
C TRP A 190 21.17 22.97 10.81
N TRP A 191 21.87 22.55 9.75
CA TRP A 191 23.34 22.52 9.75
C TRP A 191 23.98 23.82 9.27
N TRP A 192 23.32 24.58 8.39
CA TRP A 192 23.82 25.88 7.92
C TRP A 192 23.82 26.94 9.03
N TRP A 193 22.83 26.92 9.93
CA TRP A 193 22.74 27.88 11.05
C TRP A 193 23.76 27.60 12.17
N ARG A 194 24.22 26.35 12.35
CA ARG A 194 25.20 26.03 13.40
C ARG A 194 26.65 26.33 13.01
N CYS A 195 26.96 26.44 11.72
CA CYS A 195 28.32 26.79 11.26
C CYS A 195 28.54 28.30 11.07
N TRP A 196 27.50 29.13 11.01
CA TRP A 196 27.63 30.58 10.82
C TRP A 196 27.43 31.42 12.10
N TRP A 197 26.99 30.80 13.20
CA TRP A 197 26.86 31.50 14.49
C TRP A 197 28.20 31.84 15.19
N PRO A 198 29.31 31.07 15.04
CA PRO A 198 30.56 31.45 15.70
C PRO A 198 31.27 32.64 15.02
N VAL A 199 31.05 32.85 13.71
CA VAL A 199 31.75 33.90 12.95
C VAL A 199 31.16 35.29 13.23
N ALA A 200 29.86 35.38 13.53
CA ALA A 200 29.22 36.64 13.90
C ALA A 200 29.60 37.13 15.31
N ILE A 201 30.04 36.25 16.21
CA ILE A 201 30.45 36.61 17.58
C ILE A 201 31.92 37.11 17.62
N LEU A 202 32.77 36.68 16.69
CA LEU A 202 34.18 37.10 16.61
C LEU A 202 34.41 38.44 15.89
N LEU A 203 33.41 38.98 15.18
CA LEU A 203 33.51 40.28 14.50
C LEU A 203 33.02 41.47 15.35
N LEU A 204 32.48 41.24 16.54
CA LEU A 204 32.01 42.29 17.48
C LEU A 204 32.96 42.55 18.65
N SER A 205 34.12 41.89 18.69
CA SER A 205 35.12 42.06 19.76
C SER A 205 36.49 42.48 19.24
N TRP A 206 36.56 43.27 18.17
CA TRP A 206 37.79 43.98 17.83
C TRP A 206 37.83 45.33 18.56
N PRO A 207 38.73 45.53 19.54
CA PRO A 207 38.90 46.82 20.17
C PRO A 207 39.43 47.83 19.15
N THR A 208 38.75 48.96 19.05
CA THR A 208 39.18 50.16 18.32
C THR A 208 40.54 50.61 18.84
N LEU A 209 41.59 50.53 18.02
CA LEU A 209 42.85 51.19 18.28
C LEU A 209 42.70 52.70 18.05
N PRO A 210 43.23 53.55 18.94
CA PRO A 210 43.10 55.00 18.86
C PRO A 210 44.01 55.60 17.79
N THR A 211 43.45 56.50 16.99
CA THR A 211 44.14 57.38 16.06
C THR A 211 45.01 58.38 16.82
N ILE A 212 46.33 58.30 16.68
CA ILE A 212 47.25 59.38 17.02
C ILE A 212 47.78 59.95 15.70
N LEU A 213 47.35 61.16 15.36
CA LEU A 213 48.10 62.09 14.52
C LEU A 213 48.00 63.46 15.17
N GLY A 214 49.13 63.95 15.67
CA GLY A 214 49.27 65.29 16.22
C GLY A 214 49.42 66.33 15.12
N VAL A 215 48.82 67.49 15.38
CA VAL A 215 49.38 68.83 15.15
C VAL A 215 49.09 69.62 16.41
#